data_AF-A0A7M7TA54-F1
#
_entry.id   AF-A0A7M7TA54-F1
#
_cell.length_a   1.000
_cell.length_b   1.000
_cell.length_c   1.000
_cell.angle_alpha   90.00
_cell.angle_beta   90.00
_cell.angle_gamma   90.00
#
_symmetry.space_group_name_H-M   'P 1'
#
loop_
_entity.id
_entity.type
_entity.pdbx_description
1 polymer ?
#
loop_
_entity_poly.entity_id
_entity_poly.type
_entity_poly.pdbx_seq_one_letter_code
_entity_poly.pdbx_strand_id
1 'polypeptide(L)'
;MVEKQSIQLVSCTGNLKTLSVTFVFKLSDTMINGKIRICSVLDQSLDSTYKLHLTNVKIKSVVGLYIEEDSYRIGHIIHEFLDARISLLYKSGSRMIPVYDKVQDKSIKHSLVQYIINNTTKNSTTLIESKLKSAFDLMSVSISLRNDFSQRDIFRIHTKNMKVAFNNLVDEIIDATNLLLIQTVPKVSLPNISVILNFKKVEKKCFQAFRNSLKGFNFLLRRKSCIVSMEKDLIVLYVPVDFADLNIRFRQFIIKHGEVESKSSDIEEHYKTEGSYLTISIKKLEENKFDLNLLEFKIDKFIFLDTDNQTVIDPSVRLWINSTLEFKVVPLIEEMFEKYIRLIITTDKFTKMNI
;
A
#
# COMPACT_ATOMS: atom_id res chain seq x y z
N MET A 1 7.68 17.12 17.61
CA MET A 1 8.52 15.99 18.00
C MET A 1 7.58 14.80 18.14
N VAL A 2 7.76 13.73 17.38
CA VAL A 2 6.94 12.51 17.55
C VAL A 2 7.58 11.70 18.66
N GLU A 3 6.89 11.52 19.78
CA GLU A 3 7.37 10.61 20.84
C GLU A 3 7.52 9.20 20.26
N LYS A 4 8.55 8.47 20.73
CA LYS A 4 8.83 7.11 20.26
C LYS A 4 7.64 6.21 20.58
N GLN A 5 6.89 5.81 19.56
CA GLN A 5 5.75 4.89 19.70
C GLN A 5 6.22 3.59 20.35
N SER A 6 5.52 3.18 21.42
CA SER A 6 5.69 1.85 21.99
C SER A 6 4.90 0.82 21.16
N ILE A 7 5.45 -0.38 21.03
CA ILE A 7 4.89 -1.47 20.24
C ILE A 7 4.65 -2.65 21.19
N GLN A 8 3.41 -3.09 21.33
CA GLN A 8 3.02 -4.23 22.15
C GLN A 8 2.56 -5.38 21.25
N LEU A 9 3.13 -6.57 21.44
CA LEU A 9 2.59 -7.79 20.83
C LEU A 9 1.29 -8.19 21.54
N VAL A 10 0.21 -8.37 20.77
CA VAL A 10 -1.11 -8.76 21.26
C VAL A 10 -1.31 -10.26 21.11
N SER A 11 -1.01 -10.80 19.93
CA SER A 11 -1.14 -12.23 19.65
C SER A 11 -0.17 -12.68 18.57
N CYS A 12 0.16 -13.97 18.60
CA CYS A 12 0.97 -14.64 17.58
C CYS A 12 0.29 -15.97 17.25
N THR A 13 0.21 -16.30 15.96
CA THR A 13 -0.34 -17.57 15.49
C THR A 13 0.54 -18.07 14.35
N GLY A 14 1.17 -19.22 14.56
CA GLY A 14 1.99 -19.89 13.56
C GLY A 14 1.29 -21.10 12.97
N ASN A 15 1.52 -21.34 11.68
CA ASN A 15 1.12 -22.56 11.02
C ASN A 15 2.35 -23.23 10.39
N LEU A 16 2.68 -24.41 10.91
CA LEU A 16 3.87 -25.16 10.51
C LEU A 16 3.73 -25.75 9.10
N LYS A 17 2.51 -26.14 8.68
CA LYS A 17 2.27 -26.71 7.34
C LYS A 17 2.50 -25.67 6.25
N THR A 18 2.03 -24.46 6.48
CA THR A 18 2.19 -23.36 5.51
C THR A 18 3.48 -22.56 5.70
N LEU A 19 4.24 -22.85 6.76
CA LEU A 19 5.40 -22.07 7.20
C LEU A 19 5.12 -20.56 7.22
N SER A 20 4.04 -20.19 7.89
CA SER A 20 3.64 -18.79 8.06
C SER A 20 3.33 -18.46 9.49
N VAL A 21 3.60 -17.22 9.88
CA VAL A 21 3.35 -16.72 11.23
C VAL A 21 2.69 -15.36 11.14
N THR A 22 1.55 -15.22 11.82
CA THR A 22 0.80 -13.97 11.92
C THR A 22 1.01 -13.38 13.30
N PHE A 23 1.46 -12.13 13.34
CA PHE A 23 1.61 -11.35 14.56
C PHE A 23 0.60 -10.20 14.55
N VAL A 24 -0.05 -9.92 15.67
CA VAL A 24 -0.87 -8.73 15.84
C VAL A 24 -0.21 -7.83 16.87
N PHE A 25 0.11 -6.61 16.47
CA PHE A 25 0.71 -5.59 17.31
C PHE A 25 -0.29 -4.47 17.59
N LYS A 26 -0.23 -3.92 18.80
CA LYS A 26 -0.90 -2.67 19.17
C LYS A 26 0.16 -1.59 19.35
N LEU A 27 -0.02 -0.45 18.69
CA LEU A 27 0.82 0.72 18.90
C LEU A 27 0.22 1.62 19.97
N SER A 28 1.06 2.30 20.74
CA SER A 28 0.59 3.37 21.62
C SER A 28 -0.01 4.53 20.84
N ASP A 29 -0.99 5.17 21.45
CA ASP A 29 -1.58 6.40 20.94
C ASP A 29 -0.50 7.45 20.67
N THR A 30 -0.66 8.18 19.57
CA THR A 30 0.31 9.15 19.08
C THR A 30 -0.35 10.50 18.94
N MET A 31 0.28 11.51 19.53
CA MET A 31 -0.15 12.89 19.44
C MET A 31 0.95 13.71 18.75
N ILE A 32 0.59 14.33 17.63
CA ILE A 32 1.46 15.24 16.89
C ILE A 32 0.85 16.64 16.97
N ASN A 33 1.56 17.55 17.63
CA ASN A 33 1.23 18.96 17.67
C ASN A 33 2.17 19.72 16.74
N GLY A 34 1.65 20.70 16.00
CA GLY A 34 2.48 21.49 15.11
C GLY A 34 1.79 22.75 14.59
N LYS A 35 2.42 23.37 13.60
CA LYS A 35 1.83 24.47 12.83
C LYS A 35 1.37 23.93 11.48
N ILE A 36 0.21 24.39 11.03
CA ILE A 36 -0.36 24.09 9.72
C ILE A 36 -0.59 25.40 8.99
N ARG A 37 -0.28 25.40 7.69
CA ARG A 37 -0.65 26.47 6.76
C ARG A 37 -1.67 25.89 5.78
N ILE A 38 -2.86 26.44 5.76
CA ILE A 38 -3.92 26.05 4.82
C ILE A 38 -3.96 27.10 3.72
N CYS A 39 -3.61 26.69 2.51
CA CYS A 39 -3.59 27.56 1.34
C CYS A 39 -4.90 27.40 0.55
N SER A 40 -5.58 28.51 0.26
CA SER A 40 -6.70 28.58 -0.69
C SER A 40 -6.22 29.22 -1.99
N VAL A 41 -6.87 28.87 -3.11
CA VAL A 41 -6.70 29.57 -4.39
C VAL A 41 -7.40 30.93 -4.33
N LEU A 42 -8.49 31.03 -3.57
CA LEU A 42 -9.40 32.18 -3.51
C LEU A 42 -9.20 33.05 -2.26
N ASP A 43 -8.74 32.45 -1.15
CA ASP A 43 -8.65 33.12 0.15
C ASP A 43 -7.21 33.30 0.61
N GLN A 44 -7.02 34.19 1.59
CA GLN A 44 -5.75 34.32 2.30
C GLN A 44 -5.36 33.00 2.96
N SER A 45 -4.06 32.68 2.94
CA SER A 45 -3.54 31.50 3.63
C SER A 45 -3.82 31.61 5.13
N LEU A 46 -4.39 30.55 5.70
CA LEU A 46 -4.60 30.45 7.14
C LEU A 46 -3.41 29.76 7.79
N ASP A 47 -2.72 30.49 8.65
CA ASP A 47 -1.72 29.93 9.56
C ASP A 47 -2.37 29.59 10.91
N SER A 48 -2.22 28.33 11.33
CA SER A 48 -2.86 27.81 12.53
C SER A 48 -1.94 26.83 13.26
N THR A 49 -2.25 26.50 14.51
CA THR A 49 -1.75 25.28 15.14
C THR A 49 -2.65 24.11 14.77
N TYR A 50 -2.08 22.91 14.71
CA TYR A 50 -2.84 21.68 14.53
C TYR A 50 -2.47 20.64 15.59
N LYS A 51 -3.41 19.73 15.81
CA LYS A 51 -3.29 18.58 16.69
C LYS A 51 -3.81 17.36 15.96
N LEU A 52 -2.92 16.41 15.68
CA LEU A 52 -3.23 15.12 15.10
C LEU A 52 -3.11 14.06 16.20
N HIS A 53 -4.18 13.32 16.41
CA HIS A 53 -4.26 12.18 17.31
C HIS A 53 -4.50 10.92 16.50
N LEU A 54 -3.64 9.93 16.68
CA LEU A 54 -3.79 8.59 16.15
C LEU A 54 -3.91 7.63 17.33
N THR A 55 -5.02 6.89 17.42
CA THR A 55 -5.33 6.05 18.57
C THR A 55 -5.78 4.65 18.16
N ASN A 56 -5.64 3.68 19.06
CA ASN A 56 -6.08 2.30 18.87
C ASN A 56 -5.55 1.65 17.57
N VAL A 57 -4.29 1.91 17.23
CA VAL A 57 -3.69 1.36 16.01
C VAL A 57 -3.32 -0.10 16.23
N LYS A 58 -3.85 -0.97 15.38
CA LYS A 58 -3.52 -2.40 15.33
C LYS A 58 -2.97 -2.77 13.97
N ILE A 59 -1.81 -3.42 13.99
CA ILE A 59 -1.09 -3.87 12.79
C ILE A 59 -0.99 -5.38 12.83
N LYS A 60 -1.45 -6.03 11.78
CA LYS A 60 -1.24 -7.46 11.52
C LYS A 60 -0.03 -7.61 10.62
N SER A 61 0.99 -8.32 11.08
CA SER A 61 2.18 -8.64 10.31
C SER A 61 2.15 -10.13 9.96
N VAL A 62 1.99 -10.45 8.68
CA VAL A 62 2.02 -11.83 8.18
C VAL A 62 3.41 -12.11 7.63
N VAL A 63 4.08 -13.11 8.20
CA VAL A 63 5.45 -13.49 7.89
C VAL A 63 5.44 -14.81 7.13
N GLY A 64 6.01 -14.80 5.93
CA GLY A 64 6.23 -16.01 5.15
C GLY A 64 7.63 -16.56 5.39
N LEU A 65 7.71 -17.78 5.90
CA LEU A 65 8.96 -18.46 6.19
C LEU A 65 9.33 -19.45 5.08
N TYR A 66 10.60 -19.79 5.01
CA TYR A 66 11.12 -20.95 4.33
C TYR A 66 12.24 -21.58 5.16
N ILE A 67 12.54 -22.85 4.88
CA ILE A 67 13.62 -23.56 5.55
C ILE A 67 14.83 -23.54 4.63
N GLU A 68 15.92 -22.96 5.13
CA GLU A 68 17.23 -22.99 4.48
C GLU A 68 18.19 -23.69 5.43
N GLU A 69 18.78 -24.79 4.96
CA GLU A 69 19.57 -25.69 5.80
C GLU A 69 18.79 -26.11 7.05
N ASP A 70 19.17 -25.60 8.22
CA ASP A 70 18.49 -25.84 9.50
C ASP A 70 17.85 -24.59 10.10
N SER A 71 17.81 -23.46 9.38
CA SER A 71 17.28 -22.20 9.91
C SER A 71 15.93 -21.84 9.29
N TYR A 72 15.05 -21.24 10.10
CA TYR A 72 13.92 -20.49 9.55
C TYR A 72 14.44 -19.20 8.92
N ARG A 73 14.06 -18.95 7.67
CA ARG A 73 14.35 -17.70 6.97
C ARG A 73 13.07 -16.98 6.61
N ILE A 74 13.09 -15.66 6.73
CA ILE A 74 11.97 -14.82 6.29
C ILE A 74 12.09 -14.59 4.79
N GLY A 75 11.10 -15.03 4.02
CA GLY A 75 10.99 -14.66 2.60
C GLY A 75 10.56 -13.20 2.44
N HIS A 76 9.49 -12.81 3.14
CA HIS A 76 8.99 -11.44 3.22
C HIS A 76 7.91 -11.32 4.30
N ILE A 77 7.52 -10.07 4.58
CA ILE A 77 6.51 -9.69 5.57
C ILE A 77 5.52 -8.76 4.89
N ILE A 78 4.23 -8.96 5.13
CA ILE A 78 3.16 -8.03 4.74
C ILE A 78 2.50 -7.47 5.99
N HIS A 79 2.21 -6.17 5.98
CA HIS A 79 1.57 -5.46 7.07
C HIS A 79 0.16 -5.01 6.66
N GLU A 80 -0.86 -5.45 7.38
CA GLU A 80 -2.25 -5.03 7.23
C GLU A 80 -2.66 -4.19 8.45
N PHE A 81 -3.38 -3.09 8.23
CA PHE A 81 -3.94 -2.28 9.32
C PHE A 81 -5.34 -2.79 9.68
N LEU A 82 -5.49 -3.34 10.90
CA LEU A 82 -6.76 -3.90 11.36
C LEU A 82 -7.70 -2.84 11.93
N ASP A 83 -7.14 -1.83 12.60
CA ASP A 83 -7.89 -0.79 13.30
C ASP A 83 -6.99 0.44 13.47
N ALA A 84 -7.57 1.62 13.34
CA ALA A 84 -6.93 2.89 13.64
C ALA A 84 -8.00 3.99 13.70
N ARG A 85 -7.87 4.90 14.67
CA ARG A 85 -8.74 6.06 14.80
C ARG A 85 -7.93 7.34 14.71
N ILE A 86 -8.37 8.26 13.86
CA ILE A 86 -7.68 9.52 13.64
C ILE A 86 -8.56 10.71 14.02
N SER A 87 -7.95 11.67 14.71
CA SER A 87 -8.54 12.97 15.01
C SER A 87 -7.55 14.07 14.62
N LEU A 88 -7.85 14.78 13.55
CA LEU A 88 -7.07 15.92 13.06
C LEU A 88 -7.86 17.20 13.30
N LEU A 89 -7.32 18.05 14.17
CA LEU A 89 -7.93 19.30 14.58
C LEU A 89 -6.99 20.47 14.24
N TYR A 90 -7.53 21.61 13.84
CA TYR A 90 -6.78 22.87 13.75
C TYR A 90 -7.45 23.96 14.56
N LYS A 91 -6.68 24.94 15.05
CA LYS A 91 -7.18 26.03 15.87
C LYS A 91 -7.66 27.20 15.02
N SER A 92 -8.92 27.59 15.15
CA SER A 92 -9.46 28.80 14.55
C SER A 92 -10.05 29.69 15.63
N GLY A 93 -9.39 30.82 15.91
CA GLY A 93 -9.71 31.65 17.07
C GLY A 93 -9.56 30.87 18.39
N SER A 94 -10.63 30.77 19.17
CA SER A 94 -10.69 29.99 20.41
C SER A 94 -11.15 28.53 20.22
N ARG A 95 -11.58 28.14 19.01
CA ARG A 95 -12.18 26.82 18.76
C ARG A 95 -11.21 25.87 18.07
N MET A 96 -11.25 24.60 18.47
CA MET A 96 -10.64 23.52 17.71
C MET A 96 -11.64 23.03 16.67
N ILE A 97 -11.22 23.04 15.40
CA ILE A 97 -12.05 22.62 14.28
C ILE A 97 -11.55 21.26 13.79
N PRO A 98 -12.41 20.22 13.77
CA PRO A 98 -12.10 18.95 13.15
C PRO A 98 -12.01 19.07 11.63
N VAL A 99 -10.86 18.70 11.07
CA VAL A 99 -10.64 18.71 9.61
C VAL A 99 -11.55 17.68 8.92
N TYR A 100 -11.70 16.50 9.53
CA TYR A 100 -12.48 15.40 8.96
C TYR A 100 -13.97 15.67 8.81
N ASP A 101 -14.53 16.56 9.62
CA ASP A 101 -15.96 16.88 9.56
C ASP A 101 -16.26 17.86 8.42
N LYS A 102 -15.22 18.52 7.88
CA LYS A 102 -15.32 19.41 6.72
C LYS A 102 -15.14 18.68 5.38
N VAL A 103 -14.61 17.47 5.39
CA VAL A 103 -14.46 16.66 4.19
C VAL A 103 -15.77 15.90 3.94
N GLN A 104 -16.59 16.40 3.02
CA GLN A 104 -17.88 15.80 2.67
C GLN A 104 -17.74 14.54 1.81
N ASP A 105 -16.71 14.49 0.96
CA ASP A 105 -16.46 13.35 0.09
C ASP A 105 -15.88 12.18 0.90
N LYS A 106 -16.62 11.06 0.91
CA LYS A 106 -16.25 9.85 1.66
C LYS A 106 -14.98 9.19 1.13
N SER A 107 -14.75 9.20 -0.18
CA SER A 107 -13.55 8.61 -0.79
C SER A 107 -12.32 9.42 -0.39
N ILE A 108 -12.37 10.74 -0.53
CA ILE A 108 -11.32 11.66 -0.08
C ILE A 108 -11.04 11.49 1.42
N LYS A 109 -12.09 11.36 2.24
CA LYS A 109 -11.95 11.13 3.68
C LYS A 109 -11.24 9.81 3.98
N HIS A 110 -11.60 8.73 3.29
CA HIS A 110 -10.95 7.43 3.45
C HIS A 110 -9.47 7.46 3.06
N SER A 111 -9.15 8.01 1.89
CA SER A 111 -7.76 8.11 1.41
C SER A 111 -6.88 8.95 2.34
N LEU A 112 -7.45 9.97 2.98
CA LEU A 112 -6.71 10.83 3.90
C LEU A 112 -6.34 10.07 5.17
N VAL A 113 -7.28 9.24 5.64
CA VAL A 113 -7.07 8.38 6.81
C VAL A 113 -5.94 7.38 6.54
N GLN A 114 -5.98 6.69 5.41
CA GLN A 114 -4.94 5.74 5.03
C GLN A 114 -3.57 6.40 4.88
N TYR A 115 -3.52 7.55 4.19
CA TYR A 115 -2.28 8.32 4.02
C TYR A 115 -1.66 8.70 5.37
N ILE A 116 -2.47 9.19 6.32
CA ILE A 116 -1.98 9.59 7.65
C ILE A 116 -1.49 8.38 8.43
N ILE A 117 -2.24 7.27 8.44
CA ILE A 117 -1.83 6.03 9.13
C ILE A 117 -0.48 5.59 8.60
N ASN A 118 -0.35 5.35 7.30
CA ASN A 118 0.86 4.84 6.68
C ASN A 118 2.09 5.71 7.01
N ASN A 119 1.95 7.03 6.87
CA ASN A 119 3.05 7.96 7.12
C ASN A 119 3.43 8.06 8.61
N THR A 120 2.45 7.98 9.52
CA THR A 120 2.70 8.08 10.96
C THR A 120 3.22 6.79 11.58
N THR A 121 2.94 5.62 10.97
CA THR A 121 3.36 4.31 11.50
C THR A 121 4.54 3.70 10.77
N LYS A 122 5.05 4.30 9.69
CA LYS A 122 6.15 3.78 8.85
C LYS A 122 7.40 3.37 9.64
N ASN A 123 7.81 4.17 10.62
CA ASN A 123 8.97 3.85 11.44
C ASN A 123 8.70 2.63 12.35
N SER A 124 7.47 2.50 12.84
CA SER A 124 7.03 1.39 13.68
C SER A 124 6.94 0.09 12.89
N THR A 125 6.39 0.11 11.67
CA THR A 125 6.35 -1.07 10.78
C THR A 125 7.77 -1.51 10.39
N THR A 126 8.64 -0.56 10.04
CA THR A 126 10.06 -0.85 9.73
C THR A 126 10.79 -1.47 10.94
N LEU A 127 10.53 -0.98 12.15
CA LEU A 127 11.10 -1.53 13.37
C LEU A 127 10.56 -2.94 13.68
N ILE A 128 9.26 -3.17 13.47
CA ILE A 128 8.65 -4.49 13.60
C ILE A 128 9.31 -5.47 12.63
N GLU A 129 9.43 -5.10 11.36
CA GLU A 129 10.06 -5.93 10.33
C GLU A 129 11.51 -6.30 10.70
N SER A 130 12.30 -5.32 11.12
CA SER A 130 13.69 -5.55 11.55
C SER A 130 13.77 -6.52 12.73
N LYS A 131 12.92 -6.33 13.76
CA LYS A 131 12.90 -7.22 14.93
C LYS A 131 12.47 -8.65 14.58
N LEU A 132 11.47 -8.79 13.72
CA LEU A 132 11.00 -10.11 13.27
C LEU A 132 12.11 -10.83 12.49
N LYS A 133 12.78 -10.16 11.55
CA LYS A 133 13.94 -10.73 10.83
C LYS A 133 15.00 -11.26 11.78
N SER A 134 15.46 -10.43 12.71
CA SER A 134 16.48 -10.83 13.69
C SER A 134 16.03 -11.99 14.59
N ALA A 135 14.74 -12.10 14.93
CA ALA A 135 14.24 -13.18 15.76
C ALA A 135 14.26 -14.54 15.04
N PHE A 136 13.87 -14.58 13.77
CA PHE A 136 13.81 -15.83 13.01
C PHE A 136 15.19 -16.32 12.55
N ASP A 137 16.12 -15.41 12.25
CA ASP A 137 17.47 -15.78 11.81
C ASP A 137 18.27 -16.61 12.83
N LEU A 138 17.86 -16.58 14.10
CA LEU A 138 18.49 -17.31 15.21
C LEU A 138 17.79 -18.63 15.54
N MET A 139 16.70 -18.99 14.87
CA MET A 139 15.90 -20.17 15.20
C MET A 139 16.25 -21.38 14.33
N SER A 140 16.71 -22.45 14.99
CA SER A 140 16.87 -23.77 14.35
C SER A 140 15.51 -24.49 14.21
N VAL A 141 15.27 -25.00 13.01
CA VAL A 141 14.09 -25.78 12.65
C VAL A 141 14.16 -27.14 13.30
N SER A 142 15.30 -27.83 13.24
CA SER A 142 15.44 -29.15 13.86
C SER A 142 15.22 -29.07 15.37
N ILE A 143 15.78 -28.07 16.06
CA ILE A 143 15.52 -27.88 17.50
C ILE A 143 14.02 -27.70 17.77
N SER A 144 13.34 -26.90 16.94
CA SER A 144 11.89 -26.68 17.03
C SER A 144 11.07 -27.97 16.78
N LEU A 145 11.62 -28.90 16.02
CA LEU A 145 11.06 -30.21 15.69
C LEU A 145 11.68 -31.35 16.54
N ARG A 146 12.26 -31.04 17.71
CA ARG A 146 12.87 -32.03 18.63
C ARG A 146 13.96 -32.89 17.97
N ASN A 147 14.75 -32.25 17.11
CA ASN A 147 15.81 -32.82 16.29
C ASN A 147 15.35 -33.85 15.24
N ASP A 148 14.11 -33.78 14.78
CA ASP A 148 13.60 -34.59 13.68
C ASP A 148 13.92 -33.96 12.31
N PHE A 149 15.06 -34.36 11.74
CA PHE A 149 15.52 -33.90 10.42
C PHE A 149 14.61 -34.36 9.28
N SER A 150 13.89 -35.47 9.43
CA SER A 150 12.99 -35.99 8.40
C SER A 150 11.76 -35.09 8.24
N GLN A 151 11.18 -34.64 9.36
CA GLN A 151 10.06 -33.71 9.36
C GLN A 151 10.45 -32.36 8.77
N ARG A 152 11.65 -31.85 9.08
CA ARG A 152 12.18 -30.62 8.48
C ARG A 152 12.17 -30.71 6.95
N ASP A 153 12.69 -31.80 6.39
CA ASP A 153 12.78 -31.97 4.95
C ASP A 153 11.40 -32.15 4.30
N ILE A 154 10.47 -32.84 4.98
CA ILE A 154 9.06 -32.94 4.56
C ILE A 154 8.43 -31.54 4.48
N PHE A 155 8.56 -30.70 5.52
CA PHE A 155 8.02 -29.34 5.51
C PHE A 155 8.65 -28.46 4.44
N ARG A 156 9.96 -28.60 4.22
CA ARG A 156 10.68 -27.87 3.17
C ARG A 156 10.14 -28.21 1.78
N ILE A 157 9.99 -29.49 1.48
CA ILE A 157 9.47 -29.97 0.18
C ILE A 157 8.00 -29.58 0.03
N HIS A 158 7.17 -29.82 1.04
CA HIS A 158 5.75 -29.47 1.04
C HIS A 158 5.55 -27.98 0.77
N THR A 159 6.26 -27.11 1.50
CA THR A 159 6.15 -25.65 1.34
C THR A 159 6.62 -25.20 -0.04
N LYS A 160 7.67 -25.82 -0.59
CA LYS A 160 8.14 -25.53 -1.95
C LYS A 160 7.05 -25.85 -2.97
N ASN A 161 6.46 -27.04 -2.91
CA ASN A 161 5.41 -27.47 -3.85
C ASN A 161 4.15 -26.60 -3.72
N MET A 162 3.73 -26.33 -2.49
CA MET A 162 2.60 -25.45 -2.19
C MET A 162 2.81 -24.04 -2.76
N LYS A 163 3.99 -23.44 -2.55
CA LYS A 163 4.31 -22.11 -3.09
C LYS A 163 4.33 -22.12 -4.62
N VAL A 164 4.83 -23.17 -5.26
CA VAL A 164 4.80 -23.29 -6.73
C VAL A 164 3.36 -23.29 -7.24
N ALA A 165 2.49 -24.13 -6.66
CA ALA A 165 1.08 -24.21 -7.07
C ALA A 165 0.35 -22.88 -6.92
N PHE A 166 0.45 -22.23 -5.76
CA PHE A 166 -0.24 -20.95 -5.52
C PHE A 166 0.40 -19.77 -6.28
N ASN A 167 1.72 -19.78 -6.49
CA ASN A 167 2.35 -18.77 -7.35
C ASN A 167 1.82 -18.85 -8.78
N ASN A 168 1.71 -20.06 -9.35
CA ASN A 168 1.17 -20.25 -10.69
C ASN A 168 -0.28 -19.77 -10.78
N LEU A 169 -1.13 -20.14 -9.81
CA LEU A 169 -2.52 -19.65 -9.74
C LEU A 169 -2.59 -18.12 -9.72
N VAL A 170 -1.77 -17.49 -8.89
CA VAL A 170 -1.72 -16.03 -8.76
C VAL A 170 -1.22 -15.36 -10.02
N ASP A 171 -0.16 -15.89 -10.64
CA ASP A 171 0.37 -15.37 -11.89
C ASP A 171 -0.69 -15.46 -13.00
N GLU A 172 -1.44 -16.56 -13.07
CA GLU A 172 -2.57 -16.68 -14.01
C GLU A 172 -3.68 -15.65 -13.78
N ILE A 173 -4.01 -15.34 -12.51
CA ILE A 173 -5.00 -14.30 -12.18
C ILE A 173 -4.48 -12.92 -12.60
N ILE A 174 -3.23 -12.61 -12.29
CA ILE A 174 -2.59 -11.34 -12.63
C ILE A 174 -2.50 -11.18 -14.15
N ASP A 175 -2.06 -12.20 -14.87
CA ASP A 175 -1.94 -12.19 -16.33
C ASP A 175 -3.30 -12.03 -17.02
N ALA A 176 -4.32 -12.77 -16.56
CA ALA A 176 -5.68 -12.61 -17.06
C ALA A 176 -6.24 -11.20 -16.80
N THR A 177 -5.93 -10.62 -15.64
CA THR A 177 -6.31 -9.24 -15.29
C THR A 177 -5.60 -8.23 -16.21
N ASN A 178 -4.28 -8.36 -16.38
CA ASN A 178 -3.49 -7.51 -17.27
C ASN A 178 -4.00 -7.58 -18.72
N LEU A 179 -4.29 -8.78 -19.22
CA LEU A 179 -4.87 -8.99 -20.56
C LEU A 179 -6.23 -8.32 -20.72
N LEU A 180 -7.11 -8.45 -19.71
CA LEU A 180 -8.42 -7.80 -19.73
C LEU A 180 -8.30 -6.27 -19.74
N LEU A 181 -7.33 -5.71 -19.02
CA LEU A 181 -7.05 -4.28 -19.03
C LEU A 181 -6.51 -3.80 -20.39
N ILE A 182 -5.68 -4.61 -21.06
CA ILE A 182 -5.21 -4.33 -22.43
C ILE A 182 -6.38 -4.32 -23.42
N GLN A 183 -7.30 -5.28 -23.31
CA GLN A 183 -8.44 -5.40 -24.23
C GLN A 183 -9.49 -4.32 -24.00
N THR A 184 -9.79 -3.99 -22.74
CA THR A 184 -10.84 -3.02 -22.41
C THR A 184 -10.38 -1.57 -22.49
N VAL A 185 -9.07 -1.30 -22.38
CA VAL A 185 -8.44 0.03 -22.39
C VAL A 185 -9.28 1.03 -21.57
N PRO A 186 -9.46 0.79 -20.25
CA PRO A 186 -10.35 1.62 -19.46
C PRO A 186 -9.88 3.07 -19.48
N LYS A 187 -10.82 3.98 -19.75
CA LYS A 187 -10.56 5.41 -19.62
C LYS A 187 -10.57 5.79 -18.15
N VAL A 188 -9.39 5.81 -17.54
CA VAL A 188 -9.20 6.34 -16.18
C VAL A 188 -9.09 7.85 -16.25
N SER A 189 -10.17 8.56 -15.89
CA SER A 189 -10.13 10.00 -15.73
C SER A 189 -9.44 10.33 -14.42
N LEU A 190 -8.19 10.78 -14.48
CA LEU A 190 -7.47 11.21 -13.28
C LEU A 190 -7.98 12.59 -12.83
N PRO A 191 -8.03 12.85 -11.50
CA PRO A 191 -8.47 14.13 -10.97
C PRO A 191 -7.49 15.24 -11.34
N ASN A 192 -7.99 16.48 -11.33
CA ASN A 192 -7.11 17.65 -11.42
C ASN A 192 -6.17 17.69 -10.22
N ILE A 193 -4.89 17.95 -10.49
CA ILE A 193 -3.85 18.05 -9.47
C ILE A 193 -3.61 19.54 -9.25
N SER A 194 -3.63 19.96 -8.00
CA SER A 194 -3.28 21.32 -7.63
C SER A 194 -2.43 21.30 -6.37
N VAL A 195 -1.24 21.87 -6.49
CA VAL A 195 -0.26 22.00 -5.42
C VAL A 195 0.06 23.48 -5.29
N ILE A 196 -0.02 24.00 -4.07
CA ILE A 196 0.29 25.39 -3.76
C ILE A 196 1.28 25.41 -2.60
N LEU A 197 2.49 25.88 -2.88
CA LEU A 197 3.51 26.12 -1.90
C LEU A 197 3.66 27.62 -1.69
N ASN A 198 3.46 28.04 -0.45
CA ASN A 198 3.66 29.40 -0.03
C ASN A 198 4.51 29.34 1.23
N PHE A 199 5.84 29.34 1.09
CA PHE A 199 6.76 29.33 2.23
C PHE A 199 6.96 30.76 2.77
N LYS A 200 7.07 31.75 1.88
CA LYS A 200 7.12 33.20 2.13
C LYS A 200 6.23 33.93 1.12
N LYS A 201 5.69 35.11 1.47
CA LYS A 201 4.78 35.92 0.62
C LYS A 201 5.25 36.12 -0.84
N VAL A 202 6.56 36.05 -1.11
CA VAL A 202 7.18 36.32 -2.42
C VAL A 202 7.55 35.04 -3.20
N GLU A 203 7.52 33.88 -2.55
CA GLU A 203 7.96 32.59 -3.14
C GLU A 203 6.77 31.64 -3.30
N LYS A 204 5.66 32.14 -3.89
CA LYS A 204 4.52 31.28 -4.20
C LYS A 204 4.88 30.38 -5.38
N LYS A 205 5.02 29.08 -5.13
CA LYS A 205 5.13 28.07 -6.18
C LYS A 205 3.79 27.36 -6.33
N CYS A 206 3.28 27.24 -7.55
CA CYS A 206 2.02 26.57 -7.82
C CYS A 206 2.21 25.59 -8.98
N PHE A 207 1.61 24.42 -8.85
CA PHE A 207 1.44 23.48 -9.96
C PHE A 207 -0.04 23.14 -10.09
N GLN A 208 -0.57 23.24 -11.30
CA GLN A 208 -1.92 22.81 -11.62
C GLN A 208 -1.86 21.94 -12.88
N ALA A 209 -2.45 20.75 -12.84
CA ALA A 209 -2.53 19.87 -13.99
C ALA A 209 -3.96 19.39 -14.22
N PHE A 210 -4.35 19.39 -15.49
CA PHE A 210 -5.69 19.10 -15.98
C PHE A 210 -5.65 18.03 -17.07
N ARG A 211 -6.78 17.33 -17.24
CA ARG A 211 -6.93 16.28 -18.27
C ARG A 211 -5.85 15.20 -18.14
N ASN A 212 -5.56 14.86 -16.90
CA ASN A 212 -4.52 13.89 -16.53
C ASN A 212 -4.97 12.49 -16.98
N SER A 213 -4.03 11.67 -17.43
CA SER A 213 -4.30 10.29 -17.82
C SER A 213 -3.26 9.33 -17.28
N LEU A 214 -3.69 8.12 -16.95
CA LEU A 214 -2.84 7.03 -16.51
C LEU A 214 -2.63 6.04 -17.66
N LYS A 215 -1.40 5.51 -17.78
CA LYS A 215 -1.03 4.40 -18.64
C LYS A 215 -0.10 3.44 -17.87
N GLY A 216 0.20 2.28 -18.46
CA GLY A 216 1.11 1.28 -17.85
C GLY A 216 0.50 0.52 -16.67
N PHE A 217 -0.74 0.83 -16.31
CA PHE A 217 -1.47 0.11 -15.28
C PHE A 217 -1.84 -1.31 -15.71
N ASN A 218 -1.60 -1.74 -16.95
CA ASN A 218 -1.83 -3.11 -17.40
C ASN A 218 -0.60 -4.03 -17.21
N PHE A 219 0.33 -3.64 -16.34
CA PHE A 219 1.58 -4.36 -16.09
C PHE A 219 1.84 -4.52 -14.59
N LEU A 220 0.91 -5.18 -13.90
CA LEU A 220 1.12 -5.64 -12.53
C LEU A 220 1.93 -6.94 -12.55
N LEU A 221 2.93 -7.07 -11.69
CA LEU A 221 3.74 -8.28 -11.58
C LEU A 221 3.87 -8.73 -10.13
N ARG A 222 3.88 -10.06 -9.92
CA ARG A 222 4.25 -10.64 -8.64
C ARG A 222 5.75 -10.49 -8.40
N ARG A 223 6.13 -9.92 -7.25
CA ARG A 223 7.54 -9.64 -6.91
C ARG A 223 8.23 -10.76 -6.17
N LYS A 224 7.49 -11.51 -5.35
CA LYS A 224 7.99 -12.60 -4.50
C LYS A 224 6.97 -13.73 -4.45
N SER A 225 7.36 -14.90 -3.95
CA SER A 225 6.40 -15.98 -3.69
C SER A 225 5.31 -15.53 -2.73
N CYS A 226 4.11 -16.08 -2.84
CA CYS A 226 3.03 -15.81 -1.89
C CYS A 226 3.36 -16.31 -0.47
N ILE A 227 2.82 -15.64 0.56
CA ILE A 227 2.65 -16.23 1.89
C ILE A 227 1.29 -16.93 1.90
N VAL A 228 1.31 -18.21 2.24
CA VAL A 228 0.08 -18.98 2.44
C VAL A 228 -0.20 -18.98 3.94
N SER A 229 -1.38 -18.53 4.34
CA SER A 229 -1.83 -18.53 5.73
C SER A 229 -3.15 -19.29 5.85
N MET A 230 -3.43 -19.81 7.03
CA MET A 230 -4.72 -20.39 7.37
C MET A 230 -5.43 -19.46 8.34
N GLU A 231 -6.57 -18.91 7.91
CA GLU A 231 -7.40 -18.04 8.74
C GLU A 231 -8.78 -18.65 8.90
N LYS A 232 -9.01 -19.25 10.08
CA LYS A 232 -10.17 -20.11 10.32
C LYS A 232 -10.16 -21.27 9.31
N ASP A 233 -11.20 -21.36 8.49
CA ASP A 233 -11.36 -22.41 7.47
C ASP A 233 -10.96 -21.93 6.06
N LEU A 234 -10.30 -20.77 5.95
CA LEU A 234 -9.88 -20.18 4.68
C LEU A 234 -8.37 -20.29 4.51
N ILE A 235 -7.94 -20.65 3.30
CA ILE A 235 -6.56 -20.42 2.86
C ILE A 235 -6.48 -18.96 2.42
N VAL A 236 -5.59 -18.18 3.00
CA VAL A 236 -5.38 -16.78 2.63
C VAL A 236 -3.99 -16.64 2.00
N LEU A 237 -3.97 -16.16 0.76
CA LEU A 237 -2.77 -15.87 0.01
C LEU A 237 -2.45 -14.38 0.12
N TYR A 238 -1.27 -14.10 0.65
CA TYR A 238 -0.68 -12.79 0.71
C TYR A 238 0.38 -12.67 -0.38
N VAL A 239 0.14 -11.81 -1.35
CA VAL A 239 0.93 -11.80 -2.57
C VAL A 239 1.58 -10.43 -2.75
N PRO A 240 2.92 -10.32 -2.63
CA PRO A 240 3.64 -9.12 -2.98
C PRO A 240 3.57 -8.88 -4.49
N VAL A 241 3.04 -7.73 -4.89
CA VAL A 241 2.89 -7.33 -6.28
C VAL A 241 3.37 -5.91 -6.45
N ASP A 242 3.78 -5.50 -7.65
CA ASP A 242 4.07 -4.09 -7.93
C ASP A 242 3.90 -3.79 -9.42
N PHE A 243 3.61 -2.53 -9.73
CA PHE A 243 3.74 -1.99 -11.07
C PHE A 243 5.18 -1.56 -11.32
N ALA A 244 5.76 -2.05 -12.41
CA ALA A 244 7.12 -1.70 -12.78
C ALA A 244 7.22 -0.30 -13.42
N ASP A 245 6.21 0.10 -14.20
CA ASP A 245 6.19 1.39 -14.89
C ASP A 245 4.74 1.88 -15.11
N LEU A 246 4.30 2.78 -14.23
CA LEU A 246 3.07 3.55 -14.34
C LEU A 246 3.40 4.91 -14.92
N ASN A 247 2.66 5.28 -15.95
CA ASN A 247 2.88 6.50 -16.70
C ASN A 247 1.75 7.48 -16.43
N ILE A 248 2.06 8.58 -15.77
CA ILE A 248 1.12 9.68 -15.53
C ILE A 248 1.43 10.78 -16.53
N ARG A 249 0.46 11.06 -17.40
CA ARG A 249 0.57 12.13 -18.39
C ARG A 249 -0.28 13.33 -17.98
N PHE A 250 0.38 14.47 -17.80
CA PHE A 250 -0.26 15.76 -17.55
C PHE A 250 -0.39 16.51 -18.89
N ARG A 251 -1.55 16.37 -19.54
CA ARG A 251 -1.81 16.93 -20.88
C ARG A 251 -1.98 18.45 -20.92
N GLN A 252 -2.05 19.10 -19.77
CA GLN A 252 -2.17 20.55 -19.64
C GLN A 252 -1.73 20.88 -18.24
N PHE A 253 -0.64 21.63 -18.09
CA PHE A 253 -0.18 22.05 -16.78
C PHE A 253 0.28 23.50 -16.75
N ILE A 254 0.10 24.10 -15.57
CA ILE A 254 0.45 25.47 -15.25
C ILE A 254 1.42 25.42 -14.07
N ILE A 255 2.60 25.99 -14.26
CA ILE A 255 3.56 26.23 -13.20
C ILE A 255 3.59 27.73 -12.93
N LYS A 256 3.44 28.13 -11.67
CA LYS A 256 3.66 29.52 -11.26
C LYS A 256 4.82 29.60 -10.28
N HIS A 257 5.72 30.55 -10.50
CA HIS A 257 6.81 30.91 -9.60
C HIS A 257 6.76 32.42 -9.34
N GLY A 258 6.19 32.81 -8.20
CA GLY A 258 5.89 34.22 -7.93
C GLY A 258 4.85 34.73 -8.92
N GLU A 259 5.21 35.78 -9.67
CA GLU A 259 4.38 36.38 -10.72
C GLU A 259 4.55 35.69 -12.09
N VAL A 260 5.60 34.88 -12.26
CA VAL A 260 5.86 34.19 -13.53
C VAL A 260 4.95 32.97 -13.64
N GLU A 261 4.18 32.91 -14.72
CA GLU A 261 3.34 31.76 -15.07
C GLU A 261 3.85 31.13 -16.37
N SER A 262 4.12 29.83 -16.34
CA SER A 262 4.45 29.03 -17.51
C SER A 262 3.36 28.01 -17.75
N LYS A 263 2.81 28.01 -18.96
CA LYS A 263 1.85 27.01 -19.43
C LYS A 263 2.57 26.06 -20.36
N SER A 264 2.36 24.76 -20.15
CA SER A 264 2.85 23.73 -21.05
C SER A 264 1.75 22.72 -21.34
N SER A 265 1.87 22.06 -22.48
CA SER A 265 0.84 21.22 -23.07
C SER A 265 1.05 19.74 -22.84
N ASP A 266 2.21 19.27 -22.39
CA ASP A 266 2.38 17.84 -22.14
C ASP A 266 3.63 17.53 -21.33
N ILE A 267 3.49 16.69 -20.31
CA ILE A 267 4.61 16.00 -19.68
C ILE A 267 4.13 14.60 -19.30
N GLU A 268 4.96 13.61 -19.54
CA GLU A 268 4.73 12.21 -19.17
C GLU A 268 5.77 11.85 -18.11
N GLU A 269 5.30 11.29 -17.00
CA GLU A 269 6.10 11.00 -15.82
C GLU A 269 5.96 9.53 -15.43
N HIS A 270 7.10 8.93 -15.12
CA HIS A 270 7.20 7.51 -14.80
C HIS A 270 7.16 7.29 -13.30
N TYR A 271 6.43 6.26 -12.89
CA TYR A 271 6.24 5.88 -11.51
C TYR A 271 6.38 4.36 -11.38
N LYS A 272 6.85 3.89 -10.24
CA LYS A 272 6.75 2.48 -9.85
C LYS A 272 6.06 2.36 -8.51
N THR A 273 5.59 1.17 -8.20
CA THR A 273 5.19 0.84 -6.83
C THR A 273 6.24 -0.03 -6.15
N GLU A 274 6.27 0.02 -4.83
CA GLU A 274 7.12 -0.85 -4.01
C GLU A 274 6.40 -1.23 -2.72
N GLY A 275 6.42 -2.53 -2.39
CA GLY A 275 5.80 -3.04 -1.16
C GLY A 275 4.29 -3.23 -1.26
N SER A 276 3.72 -3.11 -2.46
CA SER A 276 2.30 -3.33 -2.70
C SER A 276 1.97 -4.82 -2.55
N TYR A 277 0.70 -5.11 -2.24
CA TYR A 277 0.24 -6.48 -2.05
C TYR A 277 -1.20 -6.67 -2.48
N LEU A 278 -1.55 -7.90 -2.82
CA LEU A 278 -2.93 -8.37 -2.93
C LEU A 278 -3.15 -9.53 -1.96
N THR A 279 -4.35 -9.60 -1.39
CA THR A 279 -4.75 -10.65 -0.47
C THR A 279 -5.97 -11.39 -1.04
N ILE A 280 -5.84 -12.69 -1.29
CA ILE A 280 -6.90 -13.55 -1.84
C ILE A 280 -7.24 -14.63 -0.83
N SER A 281 -8.52 -14.81 -0.52
CA SER A 281 -9.00 -15.98 0.23
C SER A 281 -9.49 -17.06 -0.72
N ILE A 282 -9.18 -18.31 -0.39
CA ILE A 282 -9.62 -19.51 -1.09
C ILE A 282 -10.41 -20.36 -0.10
N LYS A 283 -11.63 -20.70 -0.47
CA LYS A 283 -12.51 -21.63 0.25
C LYS A 283 -12.79 -22.85 -0.61
N LYS A 284 -12.46 -24.04 -0.12
CA LYS A 284 -12.88 -25.28 -0.77
C LYS A 284 -14.39 -25.46 -0.55
N LEU A 285 -15.13 -25.67 -1.64
CA LEU A 285 -16.57 -25.94 -1.60
C LEU A 285 -16.84 -27.44 -1.70
N GLU A 286 -16.35 -28.08 -2.75
CA GLU A 286 -16.56 -29.49 -3.09
C GLU A 286 -15.25 -30.12 -3.62
N GLU A 287 -15.27 -31.39 -4.01
CA GLU A 287 -14.17 -31.96 -4.80
C GLU A 287 -14.03 -31.17 -6.10
N ASN A 288 -12.89 -30.49 -6.27
CA ASN A 288 -12.51 -29.71 -7.46
C ASN A 288 -13.27 -28.39 -7.66
N LYS A 289 -13.94 -27.87 -6.62
CA LYS A 289 -14.57 -26.55 -6.66
C LYS A 289 -14.06 -25.64 -5.55
N PHE A 290 -13.59 -24.47 -5.95
CA PHE A 290 -13.04 -23.47 -5.06
C PHE A 290 -13.75 -22.13 -5.26
N ASP A 291 -13.98 -21.43 -4.16
CA ASP A 291 -14.44 -20.05 -4.16
C ASP A 291 -13.24 -19.15 -3.85
N LEU A 292 -12.94 -18.25 -4.79
CA LEU A 292 -11.86 -17.28 -4.66
C LEU A 292 -12.47 -15.90 -4.43
N ASN A 293 -11.99 -15.21 -3.40
CA ASN A 293 -12.41 -13.86 -3.12
C ASN A 293 -11.19 -12.96 -2.89
N LEU A 294 -11.20 -11.79 -3.52
CA LEU A 294 -10.24 -10.73 -3.26
C LEU A 294 -10.63 -10.05 -1.93
N LEU A 295 -9.74 -10.13 -0.95
CA LEU A 295 -9.91 -9.44 0.32
C LEU A 295 -9.46 -7.98 0.22
N GLU A 296 -8.28 -7.75 -0.36
CA GLU A 296 -7.67 -6.42 -0.45
C GLU A 296 -6.67 -6.36 -1.61
N PHE A 297 -6.58 -5.20 -2.27
CA PHE A 297 -5.41 -4.81 -3.06
C PHE A 297 -4.91 -3.44 -2.59
N LYS A 298 -3.63 -3.37 -2.20
CA LYS A 298 -3.04 -2.19 -1.59
C LYS A 298 -1.71 -1.81 -2.23
N ILE A 299 -1.57 -0.54 -2.59
CA ILE A 299 -0.32 0.08 -3.00
C ILE A 299 0.29 0.77 -1.77
N ASP A 300 1.50 0.35 -1.38
CA ASP A 300 2.21 0.93 -0.23
C ASP A 300 2.98 2.20 -0.65
N LYS A 301 4.05 2.04 -1.43
CA LYS A 301 4.86 3.17 -1.91
C LYS A 301 4.56 3.47 -3.37
N PHE A 302 4.39 4.75 -3.68
CA PHE A 302 4.23 5.25 -5.05
C PHE A 302 5.40 6.17 -5.41
N ILE A 303 6.37 5.64 -6.16
CA ILE A 303 7.70 6.24 -6.31
C ILE A 303 7.84 6.83 -7.70
N PHE A 304 8.07 8.14 -7.76
CA PHE A 304 8.48 8.81 -9.00
C PHE A 304 9.85 8.30 -9.44
N LEU A 305 9.96 7.92 -10.71
CA LEU A 305 11.20 7.56 -11.36
C LEU A 305 11.71 8.78 -12.10
N ASP A 306 12.83 9.32 -11.61
CA ASP A 306 13.48 10.44 -12.30
C ASP A 306 13.97 9.96 -13.66
N THR A 307 13.53 10.64 -14.71
CA THR A 307 14.01 10.40 -16.07
C THR A 307 15.20 11.31 -16.32
N ASP A 308 16.19 10.85 -17.07
CA ASP A 308 17.42 11.62 -17.41
C ASP A 308 17.15 13.00 -18.04
N ASN A 309 15.91 13.27 -18.47
CA ASN A 309 15.41 14.60 -18.75
C ASN A 309 15.02 15.32 -17.45
N GLN A 310 15.89 16.22 -16.99
CA GLN A 310 15.63 17.12 -15.86
C GLN A 310 14.19 17.65 -15.90
N THR A 311 13.38 17.25 -14.91
CA THR A 311 11.97 17.65 -14.90
C THR A 311 11.85 19.17 -14.76
N VAL A 312 10.98 19.79 -15.57
CA VAL A 312 10.66 21.23 -15.52
C VAL A 312 10.03 21.64 -14.17
N ILE A 313 9.67 20.65 -13.36
CA ILE A 313 9.00 20.82 -12.07
C ILE A 313 10.04 20.89 -10.96
N ASP A 314 10.03 22.01 -10.24
CA ASP A 314 10.86 22.23 -9.07
C ASP A 314 10.76 21.07 -8.03
N PRO A 315 11.88 20.56 -7.49
CA PRO A 315 11.87 19.43 -6.55
C PRO A 315 11.02 19.65 -5.29
N SER A 316 10.91 20.89 -4.81
CA SER A 316 10.05 21.20 -3.67
C SER A 316 8.57 21.05 -4.03
N VAL A 317 8.18 21.42 -5.26
CA VAL A 317 6.81 21.23 -5.77
C VAL A 317 6.52 19.75 -6.03
N ARG A 318 7.51 19.02 -6.56
CA ARG A 318 7.45 17.59 -6.86
C ARG A 318 7.02 16.74 -5.66
N LEU A 319 7.63 16.97 -4.49
CA LEU A 319 7.30 16.22 -3.28
C LEU A 319 5.79 16.27 -2.95
N TRP A 320 5.18 17.43 -3.16
CA TRP A 320 3.75 17.65 -2.92
C TRP A 320 2.86 17.13 -4.04
N ILE A 321 3.35 17.12 -5.30
CA ILE A 321 2.67 16.42 -6.39
C ILE A 321 2.61 14.93 -6.06
N ASN A 322 3.74 14.32 -5.69
CA ASN A 322 3.78 12.89 -5.32
C ASN A 322 2.84 12.59 -4.15
N SER A 323 2.83 13.42 -3.11
CA SER A 323 1.86 13.27 -1.99
C SER A 323 0.41 13.40 -2.46
N THR A 324 0.13 14.28 -3.43
CA THR A 324 -1.21 14.44 -4.01
C THR A 324 -1.61 13.22 -4.84
N LEU A 325 -0.66 12.62 -5.56
CA LEU A 325 -0.87 11.39 -6.33
C LEU A 325 -1.12 10.18 -5.43
N GLU A 326 -0.32 10.01 -4.37
CA GLU A 326 -0.53 8.99 -3.33
C GLU A 326 -1.92 9.11 -2.71
N PHE A 327 -2.40 10.34 -2.51
CA PHE A 327 -3.69 10.59 -1.90
C PHE A 327 -4.88 10.46 -2.87
N LYS A 328 -4.75 10.92 -4.11
CA LYS A 328 -5.88 11.04 -5.05
C LYS A 328 -5.88 10.01 -6.18
N VAL A 329 -4.71 9.53 -6.59
CA VAL A 329 -4.55 8.68 -7.77
C VAL A 329 -4.38 7.22 -7.36
N VAL A 330 -3.54 6.94 -6.36
CA VAL A 330 -3.34 5.55 -5.88
C VAL A 330 -4.66 4.86 -5.51
N PRO A 331 -5.60 5.46 -4.75
CA PRO A 331 -6.89 4.82 -4.45
C PRO A 331 -7.73 4.50 -5.70
N LEU A 332 -7.61 5.32 -6.76
CA LEU A 332 -8.31 5.05 -8.03
C LEU A 332 -7.69 3.87 -8.78
N ILE A 333 -6.35 3.72 -8.70
CA ILE A 333 -5.66 2.55 -9.24
C ILE A 333 -6.08 1.31 -8.48
N GLU A 334 -6.10 1.38 -7.14
CA GLU A 334 -6.55 0.29 -6.26
C GLU A 334 -7.99 -0.15 -6.63
N GLU A 335 -8.96 0.77 -6.61
CA GLU A 335 -10.37 0.49 -6.92
C GLU A 335 -10.56 -0.11 -8.31
N MET A 336 -9.88 0.45 -9.32
CA MET A 336 -9.93 -0.09 -10.67
C MET A 336 -9.40 -1.52 -10.70
N PHE A 337 -8.22 -1.77 -10.12
CA PHE A 337 -7.62 -3.10 -10.11
C PHE A 337 -8.47 -4.13 -9.39
N GLU A 338 -9.01 -3.78 -8.23
CA GLU A 338 -9.90 -4.66 -7.48
C GLU A 338 -11.12 -5.06 -8.32
N LYS A 339 -11.73 -4.10 -9.03
CA LYS A 339 -12.87 -4.39 -9.92
C LYS A 339 -12.51 -5.45 -10.96
N TYR A 340 -11.36 -5.30 -11.63
CA TYR A 340 -10.94 -6.23 -12.70
C TYR A 340 -10.49 -7.58 -12.15
N ILE A 341 -9.78 -7.63 -11.02
CA ILE A 341 -9.42 -8.90 -10.36
C ILE A 341 -10.69 -9.64 -9.94
N ARG A 342 -11.69 -8.95 -9.35
CA ARG A 342 -12.97 -9.56 -8.96
C ARG A 342 -13.72 -10.15 -10.17
N LEU A 343 -13.68 -9.48 -11.32
CA LEU A 343 -14.22 -10.02 -12.57
C LEU A 343 -13.50 -11.30 -13.00
N ILE A 344 -12.16 -11.35 -12.89
CA ILE A 344 -11.36 -12.51 -13.29
C ILE A 344 -11.59 -13.72 -12.37
N ILE A 345 -11.49 -13.54 -11.05
CA ILE A 345 -11.55 -14.65 -10.09
C ILE A 345 -12.93 -15.32 -10.04
N THR A 346 -13.98 -14.64 -10.49
CA THR A 346 -15.34 -15.19 -10.58
C THR A 346 -15.62 -15.95 -11.88
N THR A 347 -14.68 -15.97 -12.84
CA THR A 347 -14.85 -16.75 -14.07
C THR A 347 -14.79 -18.25 -13.80
N ASP A 348 -15.50 -19.03 -14.64
CA ASP A 348 -15.54 -20.50 -14.58
C ASP A 348 -14.15 -21.16 -14.57
N LYS A 349 -13.17 -20.52 -15.23
CA LYS A 349 -11.77 -20.98 -15.26
C LYS A 349 -11.22 -21.16 -13.85
N PHE A 350 -11.43 -20.21 -12.94
CA PHE A 350 -10.81 -20.22 -11.61
C PHE A 350 -11.69 -20.90 -10.56
N THR A 351 -12.99 -21.01 -10.79
CA THR A 351 -13.92 -21.66 -9.83
C THR A 351 -13.97 -23.20 -9.95
N LYS A 352 -13.46 -23.77 -11.06
CA LYS A 352 -13.43 -25.22 -11.35
C LYS A 352 -12.01 -25.80 -11.49
N MET A 353 -11.01 -25.20 -10.84
CA MET A 353 -9.62 -25.66 -10.90
C MET A 353 -9.32 -26.85 -9.99
N ASN A 354 -8.38 -27.70 -10.41
CA ASN A 354 -7.70 -28.65 -9.53
C ASN A 354 -6.43 -27.96 -8.99
N ILE A 355 -6.46 -27.46 -7.75
CA ILE A 355 -5.31 -26.86 -7.06
C ILE A 355 -4.58 -27.91 -6.23
#